data_AF-J9PDN7-F1
#
_entry.id   AF-J9PDN7-F1
#
_cell.length_a   1.000
_cell.length_b   1.000
_cell.length_c   1.000
_cell.angle_alpha   90.00
_cell.angle_beta   90.00
_cell.angle_gamma   90.00
#
_symmetry.space_group_name_H-M   'P 1'
#
loop_
_entity.id
_entity.type
_entity.pdbx_description
1 polymer ?
#
loop_
_entity_poly.entity_id
_entity_poly.type
_entity_poly.pdbx_seq_one_letter_code
_entity_poly.pdbx_strand_id
1 'polypeptide(L)'
;KATDIAKVTRGLVQIPMVGGTIAFGYNYDCDLKLTQEQAVRVAMGKITNWKEVGCPEGKLTWAHRSDGSGTTKAFANSMQAFSKTWTLGTGKSVAWPAGVGGKGNAGVAGVIRNTP
;
A
#
# COMPACT_ATOMS: atom_id res chain seq x y z
N LYS A 1 2.57 -2.65 -21.71
CA LYS A 1 1.33 -3.42 -21.98
C LYS A 1 1.61 -4.40 -23.12
N ALA A 2 0.76 -5.40 -23.39
CA ALA A 2 0.98 -6.32 -24.52
C ALA A 2 1.17 -5.58 -25.86
N THR A 3 0.46 -4.46 -26.03
CA THR A 3 0.58 -3.55 -27.17
C THR A 3 1.94 -2.85 -27.28
N ASP A 4 2.64 -2.63 -26.17
CA ASP A 4 3.97 -1.99 -26.16
C ASP A 4 5.06 -3.05 -26.38
N ILE A 5 4.84 -4.26 -25.86
CA ILE A 5 5.69 -5.44 -26.07
C ILE A 5 5.70 -5.82 -27.55
N ALA A 6 4.54 -5.80 -28.21
CA ALA A 6 4.41 -6.10 -29.64
C ALA A 6 5.15 -5.12 -30.56
N LYS A 7 5.50 -3.91 -30.10
CA LYS A 7 6.28 -2.94 -30.88
C LYS A 7 7.78 -3.28 -30.92
N VAL A 8 8.25 -4.22 -30.09
CA VAL A 8 9.68 -4.53 -29.97
C VAL A 8 10.00 -5.84 -30.69
N THR A 9 10.60 -5.73 -31.88
CA THR A 9 10.89 -6.87 -32.77
C THR A 9 12.11 -7.70 -32.36
N ARG A 10 12.99 -7.17 -31.50
CA ARG A 10 14.24 -7.82 -31.06
C ARG A 10 14.15 -8.55 -29.71
N GLY A 11 12.95 -8.66 -29.15
CA GLY A 11 12.74 -9.21 -27.80
C GLY A 11 13.00 -8.21 -26.68
N LEU A 12 12.60 -8.57 -25.46
CA LEU A 12 12.69 -7.75 -24.26
C LEU A 12 13.35 -8.54 -23.13
N VAL A 13 14.24 -7.88 -22.38
CA VAL A 13 14.86 -8.45 -21.17
C VAL A 13 14.44 -7.58 -19.99
N GLN A 14 13.91 -8.20 -18.93
CA GLN A 14 13.61 -7.53 -17.68
C GLN A 14 14.67 -7.92 -16.65
N ILE A 15 15.51 -6.98 -16.26
CA ILE A 15 16.60 -7.20 -15.32
C ILE A 15 16.23 -6.57 -13.97
N PRO A 16 16.31 -7.31 -12.84
CA PRO A 16 16.19 -6.70 -11.53
C PRO A 16 17.29 -5.66 -11.33
N MET A 17 16.90 -4.41 -11.08
CA MET A 17 17.88 -3.32 -10.90
C MET A 17 18.30 -3.17 -9.45
N VAL A 18 17.35 -3.19 -8.51
CA VAL A 18 17.59 -2.97 -7.08
C VAL A 18 16.57 -3.74 -6.24
N GLY A 19 17.00 -4.17 -5.05
CA GLY A 19 16.12 -4.60 -3.96
C GLY A 19 15.91 -3.45 -2.98
N GLY A 20 14.70 -3.33 -2.44
CA GLY A 20 14.36 -2.28 -1.48
C GLY A 20 13.17 -2.69 -0.61
N THR A 21 12.96 -1.93 0.46
CA THR A 21 11.85 -2.13 1.39
C THR A 21 10.70 -1.17 1.09
N ILE A 22 9.51 -1.54 1.55
CA ILE A 22 8.33 -0.66 1.54
C ILE A 22 8.08 -0.25 2.98
N ALA A 23 8.19 1.05 3.26
CA ALA A 23 7.91 1.61 4.58
C ALA A 23 6.46 2.06 4.69
N PHE A 24 5.90 1.97 5.89
CA PHE A 24 4.65 2.65 6.24
C PHE A 24 4.95 4.08 6.67
N GLY A 25 4.45 5.05 5.91
CA GLY A 25 4.42 6.45 6.33
C GLY A 25 3.14 6.73 7.10
N TYR A 26 3.25 7.43 8.22
CA TYR A 26 2.11 7.83 9.04
C TYR A 26 2.32 9.23 9.63
N ASN A 27 1.25 9.86 10.10
CA ASN A 27 1.25 11.18 10.71
C ASN A 27 0.35 11.16 11.95
N TYR A 28 0.89 10.63 13.05
CA TYR A 28 0.18 10.56 14.32
C TYR A 28 1.20 10.57 15.46
N ASP A 29 0.86 11.18 16.59
CA ASP A 29 1.78 11.33 17.73
C ASP A 29 1.87 10.04 18.55
N CYS A 30 2.57 9.03 17.99
CA CYS A 30 2.89 7.78 18.66
C CYS A 30 4.09 7.03 18.03
N ASP A 31 4.72 6.16 18.83
CA ASP A 31 5.69 5.16 18.36
C ASP A 31 4.96 3.92 17.83
N LEU A 32 4.56 3.97 16.55
CA LEU A 32 3.73 2.95 15.93
C LEU A 32 4.51 1.66 15.65
N LYS A 33 4.05 0.54 16.20
CA LYS A 33 4.62 -0.80 15.96
C LYS A 33 3.54 -1.77 15.48
N LEU A 34 3.42 -1.91 14.16
CA LEU A 34 2.45 -2.80 13.55
C LEU A 34 2.96 -4.24 13.50
N THR A 35 2.15 -5.18 13.97
CA THR A 35 2.27 -6.58 13.55
C THR A 35 1.87 -6.73 12.08
N GLN A 36 2.29 -7.83 11.45
CA GLN A 36 1.91 -8.14 10.06
C GLN A 36 0.37 -8.22 9.88
N GLU A 37 -0.34 -8.81 10.85
CA GLU A 37 -1.81 -8.90 10.81
C GLU A 37 -2.47 -7.52 10.97
N GLN A 38 -1.96 -6.66 11.86
CA GLN A 38 -2.47 -5.29 11.99
C GLN A 38 -2.25 -4.49 10.72
N ALA A 39 -1.08 -4.62 10.07
CA ALA A 39 -0.82 -3.96 8.79
C ALA A 39 -1.83 -4.36 7.71
N VAL A 40 -2.15 -5.66 7.61
CA VAL A 40 -3.19 -6.17 6.70
C VAL A 40 -4.56 -5.58 7.07
N ARG A 41 -4.94 -5.61 8.35
CA ARG A 41 -6.23 -5.11 8.81
C ARG A 41 -6.41 -3.61 8.61
N VAL A 42 -5.36 -2.81 8.79
CA VAL A 42 -5.36 -1.37 8.47
C VAL A 42 -5.59 -1.15 6.99
N ALA A 43 -4.83 -1.83 6.12
CA ALA A 43 -4.96 -1.67 4.67
C ALA A 43 -6.31 -2.16 4.12
N MET A 44 -6.99 -3.05 4.84
CA MET A 44 -8.35 -3.51 4.54
C MET A 44 -9.45 -2.68 5.19
N GLY A 45 -9.12 -1.61 5.91
CA GLY A 45 -10.11 -0.77 6.60
C GLY A 45 -10.81 -1.45 7.78
N LYS A 46 -10.26 -2.55 8.30
CA LYS A 46 -10.79 -3.27 9.49
C LYS A 46 -10.31 -2.66 10.80
N ILE A 47 -9.21 -1.93 10.77
CA ILE A 47 -8.74 -1.09 11.88
C ILE A 47 -8.96 0.35 11.43
N THR A 48 -9.71 1.11 12.22
CA THR A 48 -10.11 2.49 11.89
C THR A 48 -9.82 3.46 13.03
N ASN A 49 -9.25 2.97 14.13
CA ASN A 49 -8.82 3.79 15.26
C ASN A 49 -7.37 3.48 15.65
N TRP A 50 -6.57 4.52 15.88
CA TRP A 50 -5.18 4.44 16.32
C TRP A 50 -5.00 3.66 17.63
N LYS A 51 -6.03 3.65 18.49
CA LYS A 51 -6.06 2.84 19.72
C LYS A 51 -5.90 1.34 19.47
N GLU A 52 -6.42 0.83 18.37
CA GLU A 52 -6.35 -0.60 18.01
C GLU A 52 -4.92 -1.05 17.64
N VAL A 53 -4.01 -0.10 17.43
CA VAL A 53 -2.59 -0.33 17.12
C VAL A 53 -1.66 0.20 18.22
N GLY A 54 -2.19 0.43 19.42
CA GLY A 54 -1.40 0.81 20.60
C GLY A 54 -1.05 2.29 20.69
N CYS A 55 -1.70 3.15 19.90
CA CYS A 55 -1.53 4.60 19.95
C CYS A 55 -2.66 5.29 20.74
N PRO A 56 -2.56 6.60 21.03
CA PRO A 56 -3.68 7.37 21.58
C PRO A 56 -4.93 7.28 20.70
N GLU A 57 -6.10 7.41 21.32
CA GLU A 57 -7.37 7.30 20.60
C GLU A 57 -7.52 8.39 19.53
N GLY A 58 -7.87 7.96 18.32
CA GLY A 58 -8.08 8.85 17.20
C GLY A 58 -8.42 8.09 15.93
N LYS A 59 -9.04 8.77 14.97
CA LYS A 59 -9.44 8.16 13.70
C LYS A 59 -8.21 7.83 12.85
N LEU A 60 -8.08 6.58 12.43
CA LEU A 60 -7.05 6.13 11.51
C LEU A 60 -7.61 6.11 10.09
N THR A 61 -6.93 6.79 9.16
CA THR A 61 -7.30 6.81 7.74
C THR A 61 -6.21 6.16 6.89
N TRP A 62 -6.57 5.13 6.13
CA TRP A 62 -5.66 4.49 5.19
C TRP A 62 -5.42 5.37 3.95
N ALA A 63 -4.16 5.59 3.59
CA ALA A 63 -3.77 6.32 2.38
C ALA A 63 -3.10 5.36 1.40
N HIS A 64 -3.51 5.38 0.13
CA HIS A 64 -2.98 4.47 -0.88
C HIS A 64 -2.82 5.13 -2.24
N ARG A 65 -2.10 4.47 -3.15
CA ARG A 65 -1.99 4.91 -4.55
C ARG A 65 -3.32 4.76 -5.25
N SER A 66 -3.76 5.80 -5.96
CA SER A 66 -4.96 5.76 -6.82
C SER A 66 -4.65 5.26 -8.23
N ASP A 67 -3.38 5.29 -8.64
CA ASP A 67 -2.90 4.88 -9.95
C ASP A 67 -2.09 3.58 -9.90
N GLY A 68 -1.89 2.96 -11.06
CA GLY A 68 -1.11 1.73 -11.19
C GLY A 68 0.33 1.88 -10.68
N SER A 69 0.69 1.13 -9.64
CA SER A 69 1.96 1.28 -8.94
C SER A 69 2.70 -0.05 -8.74
N GLY A 70 4.01 -0.03 -8.98
CA GLY A 70 4.90 -1.15 -8.62
C GLY A 70 4.94 -1.40 -7.12
N THR A 71 4.92 -0.32 -6.31
CA THR A 71 4.85 -0.40 -4.85
C THR A 71 3.56 -1.07 -4.40
N THR A 72 2.41 -0.76 -5.01
CA THR A 72 1.15 -1.45 -4.70
C THR A 72 1.24 -2.95 -5.00
N LYS A 73 1.85 -3.34 -6.12
CA LYS A 73 2.03 -4.76 -6.46
C LYS A 73 2.86 -5.49 -5.42
N ALA A 74 4.01 -4.93 -5.07
CA ALA A 74 4.90 -5.52 -4.07
C ALA A 74 4.27 -5.53 -2.66
N PHE A 75 3.57 -4.45 -2.28
CA PHE A 75 2.82 -4.36 -1.03
C PHE A 75 1.74 -5.44 -0.94
N ALA A 76 0.89 -5.58 -1.96
CA ALA A 76 -0.18 -6.57 -1.99
C ALA A 76 0.36 -8.00 -1.95
N ASN A 77 1.52 -8.27 -2.58
CA ASN A 77 2.21 -9.55 -2.45
C ASN A 77 2.57 -9.86 -0.98
N SER A 78 3.12 -8.88 -0.26
CA SER A 78 3.42 -9.04 1.17
C SER A 78 2.15 -9.26 2.00
N MET A 79 1.10 -8.48 1.77
CA MET A 79 -0.16 -8.63 2.51
C MET A 79 -0.79 -10.02 2.32
N GLN A 80 -0.78 -10.54 1.09
CA GLN A 80 -1.25 -11.89 0.80
C GLN A 80 -0.40 -12.98 1.46
N ALA A 81 0.90 -12.77 1.59
CA ALA A 81 1.80 -13.70 2.29
C ALA A 81 1.64 -13.65 3.81
N PHE A 82 1.36 -12.47 4.36
CA PHE A 82 1.24 -12.25 5.80
C PHE A 82 -0.04 -12.79 6.41
N SER A 83 -1.14 -12.79 5.66
CA SER A 83 -2.44 -13.11 6.24
C SER A 83 -3.45 -13.65 5.24
N LYS A 84 -4.25 -14.61 5.69
CA LYS A 84 -5.45 -15.08 4.99
C LYS A 84 -6.57 -14.03 4.96
N THR A 85 -6.49 -13.00 5.81
CA THR A 85 -7.43 -11.89 5.84
C THR A 85 -7.39 -11.12 4.51
N TRP A 86 -6.23 -11.04 3.85
CA TRP A 86 -6.08 -10.33 2.58
C TRP A 86 -6.70 -11.08 1.41
N THR A 87 -7.77 -10.51 0.85
CA THR A 87 -8.52 -11.10 -0.27
C THR A 87 -8.50 -10.28 -1.55
N LEU A 88 -7.75 -9.16 -1.59
CA LEU A 88 -7.77 -8.22 -2.71
C LEU A 88 -6.92 -8.66 -3.93
N GLY A 89 -6.23 -9.80 -3.81
CA GLY A 89 -5.27 -10.29 -4.80
C GLY A 89 -3.99 -9.47 -4.85
N THR A 90 -3.20 -9.67 -5.90
CA THR A 90 -1.92 -8.97 -6.09
C THR A 90 -1.87 -8.32 -7.47
N GLY A 91 -1.63 -7.01 -7.49
CA GLY A 91 -1.71 -6.24 -8.73
C GLY A 91 -1.13 -4.85 -8.57
N LYS A 92 -0.86 -4.19 -9.70
CA LYS A 92 -0.45 -2.77 -9.68
C LYS A 92 -1.57 -1.85 -9.19
N SER A 93 -2.80 -2.34 -9.19
CA SER A 93 -3.97 -1.74 -8.56
C SER A 93 -4.81 -2.86 -7.96
N VAL A 94 -5.47 -2.60 -6.84
CA VAL A 94 -6.41 -3.51 -6.17
C VAL A 94 -7.67 -2.72 -5.81
N ALA A 95 -8.80 -3.41 -5.61
CA ALA A 95 -10.04 -2.78 -5.20
C ALA A 95 -9.99 -2.49 -3.69
N TRP A 96 -9.44 -1.34 -3.31
CA TRP A 96 -9.33 -0.93 -1.91
C TRP A 96 -10.73 -0.79 -1.29
N PRO A 97 -11.02 -1.46 -0.17
CA PRO A 97 -12.33 -1.40 0.47
C PRO A 97 -12.59 -0.06 1.17
N ALA A 98 -11.52 0.64 1.55
CA ALA A 98 -11.56 1.91 2.26
C ALA A 98 -10.25 2.68 2.07
N GLY A 99 -10.26 3.94 2.48
CA GLY A 99 -9.10 4.83 2.45
C GLY A 99 -9.21 5.91 1.39
N VAL A 100 -8.15 6.71 1.29
CA VAL A 100 -8.05 7.86 0.39
C VAL A 100 -6.94 7.61 -0.63
N GLY A 101 -7.31 7.66 -1.91
CA GLY A 101 -6.41 7.46 -3.03
C GLY A 101 -5.66 8.73 -3.43
N GLY A 102 -4.33 8.71 -3.37
CA GLY A 102 -3.45 9.76 -3.88
C GLY A 102 -2.73 9.33 -5.16
N LYS A 103 -2.64 10.23 -6.14
CA LYS A 103 -1.90 9.95 -7.39
C LYS A 103 -0.39 10.11 -7.18
N GLY A 104 0.37 9.08 -7.52
CA GLY A 104 1.82 9.09 -7.32
C GLY A 104 2.23 9.16 -5.84
N ASN A 105 3.54 9.18 -5.57
CA ASN A 105 4.05 9.22 -4.20
C ASN A 105 3.73 10.56 -3.51
N ALA A 106 3.80 11.68 -4.26
CA ALA A 106 3.48 13.00 -3.73
C ALA A 106 2.02 13.12 -3.31
N GLY A 107 1.08 12.53 -4.08
CA GLY A 107 -0.33 12.51 -3.71
C GLY A 107 -0.59 11.75 -2.42
N VAL A 108 0.02 10.57 -2.26
CA VAL A 108 -0.10 9.78 -1.01
C VAL A 108 0.49 10.54 0.18
N ALA A 109 1.65 11.15 0.03
CA ALA A 109 2.26 11.97 1.08
C ALA A 109 1.39 13.17 1.47
N GLY A 110 0.73 13.82 0.49
CA GLY A 110 -0.23 14.89 0.74
C GLY A 110 -1.44 14.42 1.55
N VAL A 111 -1.98 13.24 1.24
CA VAL A 111 -3.07 12.63 2.02
C VAL A 111 -2.63 12.40 3.48
N ILE A 112 -1.44 11.81 3.69
CA ILE A 112 -0.91 11.54 5.05
C ILE A 112 -0.73 12.84 5.84
N ARG A 113 -0.17 13.89 5.23
CA ARG A 113 0.05 15.18 5.91
C ARG A 113 -1.25 15.88 6.30
N ASN A 114 -2.28 15.79 5.46
CA ASN A 114 -3.53 16.52 5.64
C ASN A 114 -4.60 15.72 6.41
N THR A 115 -4.30 14.46 6.77
CA THR A 115 -5.22 13.57 7.49
C THR A 115 -4.52 12.99 8.72
N PRO A 116 -4.40 13.75 9.83
CA PRO A 116 -3.90 13.23 11.09
C PRO A 116 -4.81 12.15 11.68
#